data_AF-R9MJQ3-F1
#
_entry.id   AF-R9MJQ3-F1
#
_cell.length_a   1.000
_cell.length_b   1.000
_cell.length_c   1.000
_cell.angle_alpha   90.00
_cell.angle_beta   90.00
_cell.angle_gamma   90.00
#
_symmetry.space_group_name_H-M   'P 1'
#
loop_
_entity.id
_entity.type
_entity.pdbx_description
1 polymer ?
#
loop_
_entity_poly.entity_id
_entity_poly.type
_entity_poly.pdbx_seq_one_letter_code
_entity_poly.pdbx_strand_id
1 'polypeptide(L)'
;MSQNYTPEFKKKIVRLHEEEGRTYKSITAEYGVSKASISKWCSEFSKECQEKAQTNPDAPNEMELMKENLRLRKELEEARKENLFLKKPSAFFAKEID
;
A
#
# COMPACT_ATOMS: atom_id res chain seq x y z
N MET A 1 22.92 15.72 -13.20
CA MET A 1 23.47 14.47 -12.64
C MET A 1 22.33 13.48 -12.50
N SER A 2 22.38 12.35 -13.20
CA SER A 2 21.42 11.26 -13.05
C SER A 2 21.67 10.59 -11.70
N GLN A 3 20.80 10.82 -10.72
CA GLN A 3 20.83 10.05 -9.47
C GLN A 3 20.45 8.61 -9.82
N ASN A 4 21.44 7.72 -9.84
CA ASN A 4 21.26 6.32 -10.16
C ASN A 4 20.80 5.59 -8.91
N TYR A 5 19.48 5.46 -8.75
CA TYR A 5 18.89 4.63 -7.71
C TYR A 5 18.98 3.16 -8.08
N THR A 6 19.29 2.31 -7.10
CA THR A 6 19.30 0.85 -7.29
C THR A 6 17.89 0.34 -7.60
N PRO A 7 17.75 -0.74 -8.38
CA PRO A 7 16.45 -1.34 -8.67
C PRO A 7 15.67 -1.69 -7.39
N GLU A 8 16.37 -2.21 -6.38
CA GLU A 8 15.77 -2.55 -5.08
C GLU A 8 15.19 -1.34 -4.35
N PHE A 9 15.90 -0.21 -4.42
CA PHE A 9 15.41 1.03 -3.84
C PHE A 9 14.16 1.53 -4.58
N LYS A 10 14.17 1.53 -5.92
CA LYS A 10 13.00 1.91 -6.71
C LYS A 10 11.80 1.03 -6.39
N LYS A 11 11.99 -0.28 -6.31
CA LYS A 11 10.93 -1.25 -5.98
C LYS A 11 10.37 -1.01 -4.57
N LYS A 12 11.24 -0.71 -3.59
CA LYS A 12 10.81 -0.33 -2.23
C LYS A 12 9.92 0.92 -2.25
N ILE A 13 10.32 1.95 -2.99
CA ILE A 13 9.56 3.21 -3.08
C ILE A 13 8.19 2.99 -3.73
N VAL A 14 8.11 2.17 -4.78
CA VAL A 14 6.84 1.81 -5.42
C VAL A 14 5.94 1.04 -4.45
N ARG A 15 6.47 0.06 -3.71
CA ARG A 15 5.71 -0.69 -2.69
C ARG A 15 5.16 0.21 -1.59
N LEU A 16 5.94 1.17 -1.10
CA LEU A 16 5.47 2.14 -0.10
C LEU A 16 4.26 2.95 -0.60
N HIS A 17 4.18 3.22 -1.89
CA HIS A 17 3.04 3.92 -2.47
C HIS A 17 1.85 2.98 -2.73
N GLU A 18 2.08 1.88 -3.47
CA GLU A 18 1.02 0.99 -3.95
C GLU A 18 0.48 0.05 -2.86
N GLU A 19 1.34 -0.50 -2.00
CA GLU A 19 0.95 -1.47 -0.97
C GLU A 19 0.58 -0.78 0.36
N GLU A 20 1.35 0.22 0.79
CA GLU A 20 1.09 0.95 2.03
C GLU A 20 0.19 2.18 1.84
N GLY A 21 -0.06 2.60 0.60
CA GLY A 21 -0.91 3.75 0.30
C GLY A 21 -0.29 5.11 0.68
N ARG A 22 1.03 5.18 0.90
CA ARG A 22 1.68 6.45 1.31
C ARG A 22 1.63 7.46 0.18
N THR A 23 1.48 8.73 0.53
CA THR A 23 1.50 9.82 -0.47
C THR A 23 2.91 10.11 -0.97
N TYR A 24 3.04 10.57 -2.22
CA TYR A 24 4.33 11.01 -2.77
C TYR A 24 5.01 12.08 -1.92
N LYS A 25 4.23 12.95 -1.26
CA LYS A 25 4.77 13.99 -0.37
C LYS A 25 5.49 13.37 0.84
N SER A 26 4.87 12.36 1.47
CA SER A 26 5.49 11.64 2.60
C SER A 26 6.78 10.96 2.18
N ILE A 27 6.75 10.26 1.04
CA ILE A 27 7.91 9.53 0.51
C ILE A 27 9.04 10.50 0.13
N THR A 28 8.70 11.63 -0.51
CA THR A 28 9.68 12.67 -0.86
C THR A 28 10.34 13.25 0.38
N ALA A 29 9.57 13.49 1.46
CA ALA A 29 10.09 14.03 2.71
C ALA A 29 10.99 13.04 3.47
N GLU A 30 10.65 11.75 3.45
CA GLU A 30 11.39 10.70 4.17
C GLU A 30 12.66 10.25 3.42
N TYR A 31 12.58 10.11 2.10
CA TYR A 31 13.65 9.52 1.28
C TYR A 31 14.41 10.53 0.41
N GLY A 32 13.99 11.81 0.38
CA GLY A 32 14.63 12.84 -0.45
C GLY A 32 14.45 12.65 -1.96
N VAL A 33 13.52 11.79 -2.37
CA VAL A 33 13.28 11.45 -3.78
C VAL A 33 12.29 12.42 -4.40
N SER A 34 12.55 12.90 -5.62
CA SER A 34 11.61 13.77 -6.32
C SER A 34 10.30 13.06 -6.69
N LYS A 35 9.17 13.77 -6.63
CA LYS A 35 7.85 13.27 -7.07
C LYS A 35 7.89 12.71 -8.51
N ALA A 36 8.64 13.35 -9.40
CA ALA A 36 8.78 12.91 -10.79
C ALA A 36 9.47 11.54 -10.88
N SER A 37 10.50 11.30 -10.07
CA SER A 37 11.18 10.00 -10.00
C SER A 37 10.25 8.91 -9.48
N ILE A 38 9.49 9.19 -8.42
CA ILE A 38 8.52 8.24 -7.85
C ILE A 38 7.47 7.87 -8.90
N SER A 39 6.86 8.88 -9.54
CA SER A 39 5.88 8.66 -10.61
C SER A 39 6.43 7.83 -11.76
N LYS A 40 7.68 8.10 -12.18
CA LYS A 40 8.36 7.34 -13.23
C LYS A 40 8.51 5.87 -12.83
N TRP A 41 8.94 5.58 -11.60
CA TRP A 41 9.11 4.20 -11.14
C TRP A 41 7.79 3.46 -11.00
N CYS A 42 6.72 4.12 -10.54
CA CYS A 42 5.38 3.54 -10.52
C CYS A 42 4.92 3.16 -11.95
N SER A 43 5.14 4.04 -12.93
CA SER A 43 4.81 3.74 -14.34
C SER A 43 5.67 2.62 -14.92
N GLU A 44 6.97 2.60 -14.66
CA GLU A 44 7.89 1.53 -15.08
C GLU A 44 7.46 0.18 -14.48
N PHE A 45 7.15 0.15 -13.18
CA PHE A 45 6.70 -1.04 -12.47
C PHE A 45 5.35 -1.56 -13.00
N SER A 46 4.40 -0.66 -13.27
CA SER A 46 3.11 -1.04 -13.86
C SER A 46 3.27 -1.66 -15.25
N LYS A 47 4.18 -1.12 -16.08
CA LYS A 47 4.49 -1.69 -17.39
C LYS A 47 5.14 -3.05 -17.28
N GLU A 48 6.14 -3.19 -16.40
CA GLU A 48 6.82 -4.47 -16.16
C GLU A 48 5.83 -5.55 -15.70
N CYS A 49 4.88 -5.20 -14.83
CA CYS A 49 3.82 -6.12 -14.41
C CYS A 49 2.91 -6.52 -15.56
N GLN A 50 2.54 -5.57 -16.44
CA GLN A 50 1.71 -5.84 -17.61
C GLN A 50 2.43 -6.75 -18.63
N GLU A 51 3.71 -6.51 -18.90
CA GLU A 51 4.53 -7.34 -19.78
C GLU A 51 4.70 -8.76 -19.22
N LYS A 52 4.91 -8.88 -17.90
CA LYS A 52 4.97 -10.19 -17.22
C LYS A 52 3.64 -10.94 -17.31
N ALA A 53 2.50 -10.25 -17.14
CA ALA A 53 1.18 -10.86 -17.29
C ALA A 53 0.89 -11.33 -18.72
N GLN A 54 1.42 -10.62 -19.73
CA GLN A 54 1.32 -11.07 -21.13
C GLN A 54 2.20 -12.30 -21.41
N THR A 55 3.38 -12.37 -20.79
CA THR A 55 4.34 -13.46 -21.00
C THR A 55 3.97 -14.71 -20.20
N ASN A 56 3.37 -14.54 -19.03
CA ASN A 56 2.91 -15.61 -18.16
C ASN A 56 1.53 -15.27 -17.58
N PRO A 57 0.44 -15.62 -18.26
CA PRO A 57 -0.92 -15.30 -17.82
C PRO A 57 -1.34 -16.01 -16.53
N ASP A 58 -0.67 -17.11 -16.15
CA ASP A 58 -0.89 -17.81 -14.88
C ASP A 58 -0.14 -17.17 -13.70
N ALA A 59 0.81 -16.26 -13.96
CA ALA A 59 1.50 -15.56 -12.90
C ALA A 59 0.60 -14.47 -12.29
N PRO A 60 0.53 -14.39 -10.95
CA PRO A 60 -0.24 -13.33 -10.31
C PRO A 60 0.38 -11.97 -10.63
N ASN A 61 -0.45 -11.03 -11.07
CA ASN A 61 -0.02 -9.67 -11.37
C ASN A 61 0.38 -8.96 -10.07
N GLU A 62 1.68 -8.72 -9.88
CA GLU A 62 2.25 -8.12 -8.66
C GLU A 62 1.61 -6.75 -8.35
N MET A 63 1.24 -5.97 -9.37
CA MET A 63 0.56 -4.69 -9.22
C MET A 63 -0.85 -4.84 -8.63
N GLU A 64 -1.63 -5.79 -9.15
CA GLU A 64 -2.99 -6.04 -8.67
C GLU A 64 -2.98 -6.58 -7.24
N LEU A 65 -2.01 -7.46 -6.92
CA LEU A 65 -1.79 -7.93 -5.56
C LEU A 65 -1.49 -6.79 -4.57
N MET A 66 -0.66 -5.81 -4.95
CA MET A 66 -0.35 -4.67 -4.08
C MET A 66 -1.59 -3.81 -3.79
N LYS A 67 -2.39 -3.53 -4.83
CA LYS A 67 -3.64 -2.77 -4.67
C LYS A 67 -4.65 -3.50 -3.80
N GLU A 68 -4.79 -4.81 -4.00
CA GLU A 68 -5.68 -5.65 -3.21
C GLU A 68 -5.21 -5.70 -1.75
N ASN A 69 -3.91 -5.79 -1.50
CA ASN A 69 -3.36 -5.74 -0.15
C ASN A 69 -3.71 -4.43 0.55
N LEU A 70 -3.59 -3.30 -0.14
CA LEU A 70 -3.98 -2.00 0.39
C LEU A 70 -5.48 -1.94 0.71
N ARG A 71 -6.34 -2.49 -0.15
CA ARG A 71 -7.79 -2.57 0.10
C ARG A 71 -8.09 -3.40 1.34
N LEU A 72 -7.54 -4.61 1.41
CA LEU A 72 -7.73 -5.53 2.55
C LEU A 72 -7.23 -4.92 3.86
N ARG A 73 -6.12 -4.17 3.84
CA ARG A 73 -5.63 -3.45 5.03
C ARG A 73 -6.63 -2.40 5.53
N LYS A 74 -7.27 -1.66 4.61
CA LYS A 74 -8.31 -0.67 4.98
C LYS A 74 -9.55 -1.35 5.54
N GLU A 75 -10.04 -2.38 4.88
CA GLU A 75 -11.20 -3.16 5.35
C GLU A 75 -10.93 -3.79 6.73
N LEU A 76 -9.72 -4.31 6.95
CA LEU A 76 -9.31 -4.81 8.27
C LEU A 76 -9.28 -3.72 9.34
N GLU A 77 -8.84 -2.50 8.99
CA GLU A 77 -8.85 -1.37 9.92
C GLU A 77 -10.28 -0.94 10.27
N GLU A 78 -11.17 -0.87 9.29
CA GLU A 78 -12.60 -0.55 9.46
C GLU A 78 -13.30 -1.61 10.31
N ALA A 79 -13.16 -2.89 9.95
CA ALA A 79 -13.74 -4.00 10.71
C ALA A 79 -13.22 -4.05 12.15
N ARG A 80 -11.93 -3.72 12.38
CA ARG A 80 -11.36 -3.60 13.74
C ARG A 80 -11.98 -2.45 14.52
N LYS A 81 -12.20 -1.29 13.90
CA LYS A 81 -12.87 -0.14 14.52
C LYS A 81 -14.31 -0.48 14.89
N GLU A 82 -15.05 -1.13 14.00
CA GLU A 82 -16.42 -1.62 14.27
C GLU A 82 -16.45 -2.63 15.42
N ASN A 83 -15.52 -3.59 15.44
CA ASN A 83 -15.41 -4.56 16.54
C ASN A 83 -15.14 -3.86 17.88
N LEU A 84 -14.24 -2.86 17.88
CA LEU A 84 -13.91 -2.07 19.06
C LEU A 84 -15.11 -1.22 19.51
N PHE A 85 -15.88 -0.69 18.56
CA PHE A 85 -17.09 0.08 18.83
C PHE A 85 -18.19 -0.80 19.44
N LEU A 86 -18.42 -2.02 18.93
CA LEU A 86 -19.45 -2.93 19.42
C LEU A 86 -19.10 -3.60 20.77
N LYS A 87 -17.81 -3.81 21.05
CA LYS A 87 -17.36 -4.35 22.36
C LYS A 87 -17.36 -3.33 23.49
N LYS A 88 -17.26 -2.03 23.18
CA LYS A 88 -17.29 -0.95 24.18
C LYS A 88 -18.64 -0.79 24.92
N PRO A 89 -19.83 -0.89 24.30
CA PRO A 89 -21.10 -0.79 25.02
C PRO A 89 -21.40 -2.01 25.90
N SER A 90 -20.88 -3.20 25.57
CA SER A 90 -21.07 -4.41 26.39
C SER A 90 -20.43 -4.28 27.77
N ALA A 91 -19.30 -3.57 27.87
CA ALA A 91 -18.62 -3.33 29.15
C ALA A 91 -19.22 -2.16 29.95
N PHE A 92 -19.96 -1.24 29.30
CA PHE A 92 -20.67 -0.15 29.97
C PHE A 92 -22.04 -0.59 30.49
N PHE A 93 -22.83 -1.34 29.71
CA PHE A 93 -24.14 -1.83 30.13
C PHE A 93 -24.08 -2.95 31.18
N ALA A 94 -22.98 -3.70 31.27
CA ALA A 94 -22.79 -4.72 32.32
C ALA A 94 -22.45 -4.13 33.69
N LYS A 95 -22.21 -2.81 33.81
CA LYS A 95 -21.84 -2.15 35.07
C LYS A 95 -22.99 -1.36 35.73
N GLU A 96 -24.14 -1.25 35.06
CA GLU A 96 -25.37 -0.64 35.60
C GLU A 96 -26.42 -1.68 36.06
N ILE A 97 -26.05 -2.97 36.04
CA ILE A 97 -26.84 -4.05 36.66
C ILE A 97 -26.02 -4.60 37.84
N ASP A 98 -25.84 -3.78 38.87
CA ASP A 98 -25.63 -4.21 40.27
C ASP A 98 -26.30 -3.16 41.19
#